data_AF-A0A0C3PLU5-F1
#
_entry.id   AF-A0A0C3PLU5-F1
#
_cell.length_a   1.000
_cell.length_b   1.000
_cell.length_c   1.000
_cell.angle_alpha   90.00
_cell.angle_beta   90.00
_cell.angle_gamma   90.00
#
_symmetry.space_group_name_H-M   'P 1'
#
loop_
_entity.id
_entity.type
_entity.pdbx_description
1 polymer ?
#
loop_
_entity_poly.entity_id
_entity_poly.type
_entity_poly.pdbx_seq_one_letter_code
_entity_poly.pdbx_strand_id
1 'polypeptide(L)' 'EHQPKLNTSEVLARIQDIIQDTSRASWLGSVLTNFGDASAGMIKADEWQSLITVYIPIALISI' A
#
# COMPACT_ATOMS: atom_id res chain seq x y z
N GLU A 1 8.51 -15.11 24.07
CA GLU A 1 8.67 -14.71 22.65
C GLU A 1 7.70 -15.45 21.73
N HIS A 2 6.40 -15.13 21.77
CA HIS A 2 5.45 -15.61 20.75
C HIS A 2 5.60 -14.70 19.54
N GLN A 3 6.33 -15.14 18.51
CA GLN A 3 6.24 -14.52 17.19
C GLN A 3 4.76 -14.59 16.76
N PRO A 4 4.05 -13.47 16.54
CA PRO A 4 2.75 -13.55 15.92
C PRO A 4 2.97 -14.19 14.55
N LYS A 5 2.29 -15.31 14.28
CA LYS A 5 2.18 -15.84 12.93
C LYS A 5 1.49 -14.75 12.11
N LEU A 6 2.27 -13.92 11.44
CA LEU A 6 1.78 -12.92 10.52
C LEU A 6 1.12 -13.66 9.36
N ASN A 7 -0.18 -13.82 9.46
CA ASN A 7 -1.00 -14.42 8.42
C ASN A 7 -0.83 -13.50 7.20
N THR A 8 -0.39 -14.01 6.04
CA THR A 8 -0.13 -13.19 4.85
C THR A 8 -1.33 -12.29 4.50
N SER A 9 -2.55 -12.77 4.73
CA SER A 9 -3.78 -11.99 4.56
C SER A 9 -3.92 -10.81 5.53
N GLU A 10 -3.46 -10.96 6.77
CA GLU A 10 -3.50 -9.91 7.80
C GLU A 10 -2.45 -8.84 7.54
N VAL A 11 -1.26 -9.25 7.08
CA VAL A 11 -0.22 -8.34 6.59
C VAL A 11 -0.73 -7.54 5.40
N LEU A 12 -1.35 -8.19 4.43
CA LEU A 12 -1.91 -7.51 3.25
C LEU A 12 -3.02 -6.53 3.63
N ALA A 13 -3.90 -6.90 4.57
CA ALA A 13 -4.93 -6.00 5.09
C ALA A 13 -4.32 -4.78 5.79
N ARG A 14 -3.28 -5.00 6.61
CA ARG A 14 -2.56 -3.92 7.30
C ARG A 14 -1.84 -2.98 6.32
N ILE A 15 -1.22 -3.52 5.28
CA ILE A 15 -0.60 -2.71 4.22
C ILE A 15 -1.66 -1.87 3.51
N GLN A 16 -2.80 -2.45 3.16
CA GLN A 16 -3.91 -1.71 2.53
C GLN A 16 -4.44 -0.59 3.43
N ASP A 17 -4.61 -0.85 4.73
CA ASP A 17 -5.03 0.14 5.72
C ASP A 17 -4.06 1.32 5.82
N ILE A 18 -2.75 1.03 5.95
CA ILE A 18 -1.71 2.07 6.02
C ILE A 18 -1.67 2.90 4.72
N ILE A 19 -1.83 2.25 3.57
CA ILE A 19 -1.85 2.93 2.27
C ILE A 19 -3.06 3.86 2.15
N GLN A 20 -4.23 3.46 2.66
CA GLN A 20 -5.44 4.28 2.66
C GLN A 20 -5.36 5.44 3.67
N ASP A 21 -4.74 5.22 4.84
CA ASP A 21 -4.54 6.26 5.86
C ASP A 21 -3.45 7.27 5.45
N THR A 22 -2.48 6.84 4.63
CA THR A 22 -1.40 7.71 4.16
C THR A 22 -1.95 8.82 3.28
N SER A 23 -2.00 10.02 3.86
CA SER A 23 -2.44 11.24 3.18
C SER A 23 -1.66 11.45 1.89
N ARG A 24 -2.39 11.71 0.80
CA ARG A 24 -1.80 11.96 -0.52
C ARG A 24 -0.86 13.16 -0.44
N ALA A 25 0.43 12.91 -0.63
CA ALA A 25 1.38 14.00 -0.77
C ALA A 25 1.15 14.72 -2.10
N SER A 26 1.11 16.05 -2.10
CA SER A 26 0.81 16.87 -3.29
C SER A 26 1.82 16.73 -4.42
N TRP A 27 2.99 16.14 -4.15
CA TRP A 27 4.05 15.85 -5.11
C TRP A 27 3.91 14.48 -5.79
N LEU A 28 3.00 13.61 -5.32
CA LEU A 28 2.66 12.35 -5.98
C LEU A 28 1.61 12.62 -7.05
N GLY A 29 2.05 12.61 -8.31
CA GLY A 29 1.28 13.02 -9.47
C GLY A 29 0.06 12.14 -9.78
N SER A 30 0.12 10.85 -9.44
CA SER A 30 -1.00 9.92 -9.60
C SER A 30 -1.44 9.34 -8.26
N VAL A 31 -2.75 9.30 -8.05
CA VAL A 31 -3.35 8.76 -6.83
C VAL A 31 -3.50 7.27 -6.97
N LEU A 32 -2.93 6.51 -6.03
CA LEU A 32 -3.21 5.10 -5.90
C LEU A 32 -4.66 4.90 -5.46
N THR A 33 -5.55 4.76 -6.43
CA THR A 33 -6.98 4.58 -6.16
C THR A 33 -7.29 3.10 -6.29
N ASN A 34 -7.72 2.45 -5.20
CA ASN A 34 -8.13 1.04 -5.15
C ASN A 34 -6.98 -0.02 -5.24
N PHE A 35 -5.82 0.22 -4.62
CA PHE A 35 -4.77 -0.80 -4.54
C PHE A 35 -5.25 -2.09 -3.86
N GLY A 36 -5.09 -3.22 -4.53
CA GLY A 36 -5.54 -4.53 -4.03
C GLY A 36 -7.01 -4.84 -4.32
N ASP A 37 -7.75 -3.91 -4.92
CA ASP A 37 -9.13 -4.14 -5.34
C ASP A 37 -9.17 -4.84 -6.70
N ALA A 38 -9.96 -5.91 -6.80
CA ALA A 38 -10.07 -6.70 -8.02
C ALA A 38 -10.71 -5.92 -9.19
N SER A 39 -11.40 -4.81 -8.92
CA SER A 39 -12.03 -3.94 -9.91
C SER A 39 -11.16 -2.74 -10.34
N ALA A 40 -9.99 -2.54 -9.73
CA ALA A 40 -9.12 -1.39 -9.97
C ALA A 40 -8.55 -1.29 -11.40
N GLY A 41 -8.72 -2.32 -12.22
CA GLY A 41 -8.14 -2.37 -13.55
C GLY A 41 -6.61 -2.42 -13.49
N MET A 42 -5.94 -1.92 -14.53
CA MET A 42 -4.48 -1.94 -14.64
C MET A 42 -3.89 -0.67 -14.01
N ILE A 43 -3.05 -0.84 -12.99
CA ILE A 43 -2.30 0.26 -12.36
C ILE A 43 -1.36 0.90 -13.41
N LYS A 44 -1.40 2.23 -13.55
CA LYS A 44 -0.51 2.96 -14.47
C LYS A 44 0.93 2.94 -13.99
N ALA A 45 1.89 3.13 -14.89
CA ALA A 45 3.31 3.13 -14.56
C ALA A 45 3.69 4.14 -13.44
N ASP A 46 3.08 5.32 -13.45
CA ASP A 46 3.31 6.37 -12.44
C ASP A 46 2.71 6.02 -11.06
N GLU A 47 1.57 5.32 -11.05
CA GLU A 47 0.94 4.78 -9.83
C GLU A 47 1.77 3.63 -9.26
N TRP A 48 2.32 2.76 -10.13
CA TRP A 48 3.26 1.70 -9.74
C TRP A 48 4.54 2.28 -9.11
N GLN A 49 5.10 3.33 -9.70
CA GLN A 49 6.30 3.97 -9.16
C GLN A 49 6.04 4.58 -7.78
N SER A 50 4.93 5.29 -7.65
CA SER A 50 4.48 5.86 -6.36
C SER A 50 4.27 4.78 -5.30
N LEU A 51 3.63 3.66 -5.67
CA LEU A 51 3.39 2.52 -4.80
C LEU A 51 4.70 1.91 -4.27
N ILE A 52 5.66 1.62 -5.15
CA ILE A 52 6.92 0.95 -4.78
C ILE A 52 7.86 1.90 -4.00
N THR A 53 7.89 3.18 -4.35
CA THR A 53 8.85 4.13 -3.78
C THR A 53 8.39 4.76 -2.46
N VAL A 54 7.09 4.93 -2.26
CA VAL A 54 6.55 5.63 -1.07
C VAL A 54 5.74 4.71 -0.19
N TYR A 55 4.69 4.10 -0.75
CA TYR A 55 3.66 3.42 0.02
C TYR A 55 4.13 2.08 0.60
N ILE A 56 4.80 1.23 -0.19
CA ILE A 56 5.31 -0.06 0.31
C ILE A 56 6.37 0.12 1.42
N PRO A 57 7.37 1.01 1.28
CA PRO A 57 8.32 1.26 2.36
C PRO A 57 7.67 1.76 3.65
N ILE A 58 6.72 2.69 3.57
CA ILE A 58 5.98 3.22 4.73
C ILE A 58 5.16 2.12 5.40
N ALA A 59 4.49 1.27 4.60
CA ALA A 59 3.72 0.16 5.12
C ALA A 59 4.63 -0.87 5.82
N LEU A 60 5.80 -1.17 5.25
CA LEU A 60 6.72 -2.16 5.78
C LEU A 60 7.39 -1.74 7.10
N ILE A 61 7.66 -0.44 7.30
CA ILE A 61 8.18 0.05 8.59
C ILE A 61 7.10 0.13 9.70
N SER A 62 5.83 -0.02 9.32
CA SER A 62 4.67 0.13 10.21
C SER A 62 4.01 -1.22 10.56
N ILE A 63 4.65 -2.32 10.18
CA ILE A 63 4.37 -3.72 10.56
C ILE A 63 5.37 -4.13 11.64
#